data_AF-A0A2V6RYM2-F1
#
_entry.id   AF-A0A2V6RYM2-F1
#
_cell.length_a   1.000
_cell.length_b   1.000
_cell.length_c   1.000
_cell.angle_alpha   90.00
_cell.angle_beta   90.00
_cell.angle_gamma   90.00
#
_symmetry.space_group_name_H-M   'P 1'
#
loop_
_entity.id
_entity.type
_entity.pdbx_description
1 polymer ?
#
loop_
_entity_poly.entity_id
_entity_poly.type
_entity_poly.pdbx_seq_one_letter_code
_entity_poly.pdbx_strand_id
1 'polypeptide(L)' 'MVATGGSAAMAIELGGAQEVRRLSIVAAPEGVFTAALDRCLNDRKYILPGLGDFGDRLYGTSPDLSP' A
#
# COMPACT_ATOMS: atom_id res chain seq x y z
N MET A 1 0.25 0.11 2.89
CA MET A 1 1.01 0.26 1.62
C MET A 1 0.39 1.37 0.78
N VAL A 2 1.13 1.98 -0.15
CA VAL A 2 0.56 2.84 -1.21
C VAL A 2 0.85 2.25 -2.57
N ALA A 3 -0.11 1.51 -3.11
CA ALA A 3 -0.02 1.05 -4.49
C ALA A 3 -0.43 2.18 -5.44
N THR A 4 -1.73 2.30 -5.72
CA THR A 4 -2.27 3.39 -6.55
C THR A 4 -2.61 4.65 -5.77
N GLY A 5 -2.68 4.56 -4.43
CA GLY A 5 -3.12 5.65 -3.56
C GLY A 5 -4.64 5.76 -3.37
N GLY A 6 -5.45 5.04 -4.16
CA GLY A 6 -6.92 5.16 -4.12
C GLY A 6 -7.54 4.95 -2.74
N SER A 7 -7.14 3.89 -2.03
CA SER A 7 -7.65 3.63 -0.66
C SER A 7 -7.26 4.73 0.33
N ALA A 8 -6.07 5.33 0.17
CA ALA A 8 -5.63 6.41 1.04
C ALA A 8 -6.39 7.71 0.76
N ALA A 9 -6.62 8.04 -0.52
CA ALA A 9 -7.43 9.20 -0.93
C ALA A 9 -8.87 9.08 -0.40
N MET A 10 -9.51 7.93 -0.60
CA MET A 10 -10.86 7.67 -0.09
C MET A 10 -10.94 7.81 1.44
N ALA A 11 -9.95 7.32 2.18
CA ALA A 11 -9.91 7.44 3.63
C ALA A 11 -9.81 8.91 4.10
N ILE A 12 -9.06 9.74 3.37
CA ILE A 12 -8.94 11.18 3.65
C ILE A 12 -10.28 11.89 3.42
N GLU A 13 -10.92 11.60 2.28
CA GLU A 13 -12.23 12.18 1.94
C GLU A 13 -13.29 11.82 2.98
N LEU A 14 -13.36 10.55 3.39
CA LEU A 14 -14.30 10.10 4.41
C LEU A 14 -14.00 10.66 5.81
N GLY A 15 -12.72 10.91 6.11
CA GLY A 15 -12.29 11.41 7.41
C GLY A 15 -12.58 12.90 7.64
N GLY A 16 -12.70 13.69 6.57
CA GLY A 16 -13.02 15.13 6.65
C GLY A 16 -11.98 15.98 7.42
N ALA A 17 -10.78 15.44 7.66
CA ALA A 17 -9.74 16.11 8.42
C ALA A 17 -9.11 17.26 7.61
N GLN A 18 -8.81 18.38 8.29
CA GLN A 18 -8.18 19.55 7.65
C GLN A 18 -6.67 19.39 7.46
N GLU A 19 -6.01 18.59 8.30
CA GLU A 19 -4.60 18.24 8.17
C GLU A 19 -4.44 16.72 8.28
N VAL A 20 -3.86 16.10 7.25
CA VAL A 20 -3.60 14.66 7.25
C VAL A 20 -2.12 14.40 7.04
N ARG A 21 -1.53 13.62 7.95
CA ARG A 21 -0.21 13.04 7.78
C ARG A 21 -0.36 11.54 7.60
N ARG A 22 0.17 11.04 6.49
CA ARG A 22 0.11 9.64 6.11
C ARG A 22 1.48 9.01 6.25
N LEU A 23 1.54 7.81 6.83
CA LEU A 23 2.75 6.99 6.88
C LEU A 23 2.53 5.65 6.16
N SER A 24 3.56 5.17 5.45
CA SER A 24 3.58 3.86 4.79
C SER A 24 4.86 3.10 5.10
N ILE A 25 4.79 1.77 4.99
CA ILE A 25 5.99 0.92 4.95
C ILE A 25 6.60 0.95 3.54
N VAL A 26 5.79 0.70 2.51
CA VAL A 26 6.22 0.73 1.11
C VAL A 26 5.19 1.46 0.24
N ALA A 27 5.70 2.20 -0.74
CA ALA A 27 4.93 2.96 -1.72
C ALA A 27 5.57 2.85 -3.12
N ALA A 28 4.75 2.88 -4.16
CA ALA A 28 5.21 3.14 -5.53
C ALA A 28 5.16 4.63 -5.95
N PRO A 29 4.15 5.44 -5.57
CA PRO A 29 4.13 6.85 -5.95
C PRO A 29 5.13 7.65 -5.13
N GLU A 30 5.74 8.65 -5.77
CA GLU A 30 6.60 9.63 -5.12
C GLU A 30 5.81 10.61 -4.24
N GLY A 31 6.51 11.36 -3.37
CA GLY A 31 5.90 12.44 -2.57
C GLY A 31 5.11 11.97 -1.35
N VAL A 32 5.29 10.72 -0.91
CA VAL A 32 4.68 10.19 0.32
C VAL A 32 5.72 9.89 1.39
N PHE A 33 5.37 10.09 2.65
CA PHE A 33 6.19 9.60 3.77
C PHE A 33 6.09 8.07 3.82
N THR A 34 7.20 7.41 3.53
CA THR A 34 7.29 5.96 3.44
C THR A 34 8.66 5.48 3.87
N ALA A 35 8.75 4.26 4.44
CA ALA A 35 10.04 3.67 4.78
C ALA A 35 10.81 3.22 3.53
N ALA A 36 10.09 2.78 2.49
CA ALA A 36 10.66 2.42 1.19
C ALA A 36 9.81 2.99 0.05
N LEU A 37 10.50 3.52 -0.97
CA LEU A 37 9.93 3.92 -2.26
C LEU A 37 10.40 2.92 -3.31
N ASP A 38 9.44 2.26 -3.95
CA ASP A 38 9.64 1.17 -4.90
C ASP A 38 9.33 1.62 -6.33
N ARG A 39 9.95 0.96 -7.31
CA ARG A 39 10.07 1.45 -8.69
C ARG A 39 8.75 1.65 -9.43
N CYS A 40 7.80 0.73 -9.30
CA CYS A 40 6.60 0.74 -10.14
C CYS A 40 5.50 -0.17 -9.60
N LEU A 41 4.34 -0.10 -10.25
CA LEU A 41 3.28 -1.10 -10.14
C LEU A 41 3.34 -2.07 -11.33
N ASN A 42 2.96 -3.33 -11.11
CA ASN A 42 2.65 -4.26 -12.19
C ASN A 42 1.20 -4.08 -12.71
N ASP A 43 0.80 -4.87 -13.71
CA ASP A 43 -0.53 -4.81 -14.31
C ASP A 43 -1.67 -5.11 -13.32
N ARG A 44 -1.37 -5.94 -12.31
CA ARG A 44 -2.28 -6.26 -11.20
C ARG A 44 -2.24 -5.23 -10.06
N LYS A 45 -1.53 -4.12 -10.25
CA LYS A 45 -1.38 -3.01 -9.28
C LYS A 45 -0.63 -3.38 -8.00
N TYR A 46 0.18 -4.44 -8.00
CA TYR A 46 1.14 -4.69 -6.92
C TYR A 46 2.39 -3.82 -7.10
N ILE A 47 2.91 -3.33 -5.99
CA ILE A 47 4.19 -2.61 -5.93
C ILE A 47 5.33 -3.60 -6.22
N LEU A 48 6.32 -3.17 -7.00
CA LEU A 48 7.51 -3.95 -7.33
C LEU A 48 8.80 -3.29 -6.81
N PRO A 49 9.70 -4.02 -6.12
CA PRO A 49 9.56 -5.43 -5.72
C PRO A 49 8.44 -5.67 -4.70
N GLY A 50 8.12 -4.67 -3.88
CA GLY A 50 6.99 -4.67 -2.95
C GLY A 50 7.01 -5.81 -1.93
N LEU A 51 5.82 -6.07 -1.37
CA LEU A 51 5.63 -7.07 -0.33
C LEU A 51 4.54 -8.10 -0.68
N GLY A 52 4.03 -8.08 -1.93
CA GLY A 52 2.85 -8.87 -2.30
C GLY A 52 1.58 -8.37 -1.59
N ASP A 53 0.64 -9.28 -1.33
CA ASP A 53 -0.53 -8.96 -0.51
C ASP A 53 -0.15 -8.94 0.97
N PHE A 54 -0.01 -7.73 1.51
CA PHE A 54 0.39 -7.57 2.91
C PHE A 54 -0.69 -8.03 3.89
N GLY A 55 -1.98 -7.92 3.52
CA GLY A 55 -3.07 -8.40 4.36
C GLY A 55 -2.97 -9.92 4.52
N ASP A 56 -2.85 -10.62 3.40
CA ASP A 56 -2.74 -12.08 3.42
C ASP A 56 -1.49 -12.57 4.14
N ARG A 57 -0.35 -11.90 3.94
CA ARG A 57 0.90 -12.26 4.63
C ARG A 57 0.86 -11.97 6.14
N LEU A 58 0.17 -10.90 6.55
CA LEU A 58 0.05 -10.54 7.97
C LEU A 58 -0.88 -11.49 8.72
N TYR A 59 -1.97 -11.92 8.09
CA TYR A 59 -3.00 -12.73 8.73
C TYR A 59 -2.97 -14.21 8.34
N GLY A 60 -2.07 -14.61 7.44
CA GLY A 60 -1.93 -15.99 6.99
C GLY A 60 -3.10 -16.48 6.13
N THR A 61 -3.69 -15.61 5.31
CA THR A 61 -4.88 -15.92 4.48
C THR A 61 -4.55 -16.22 3.01
N SER A 62 -3.27 -16.24 2.63
CA SER A 62 -2.88 -16.55 1.26
C SER A 62 -3.34 -17.95 0.84
N PRO A 63 -3.95 -18.13 -0.34
CA PRO A 63 -4.43 -19.43 -0.81
C PRO A 63 -3.30 -20.43 -1.15
N ASP A 64 -2.05 -19.97 -1.25
CA ASP A 64 -0.86 -20.77 -1.55
C ASP A 64 -0.03 -21.15 -0.31
N LEU A 65 -0.51 -20.83 0.89
CA LEU A 65 0.01 -21.39 2.14
C LEU A 65 -0.53 -22.82 2.34
N SER A 66 -0.31 -23.70 1.36
CA SER A 66 -0.15 -25.12 1.68
C SER A 66 1.15 -25.25 2.51
N PRO A 67 1.13 -25.96 3.66
CA PRO A 67 2.32 -26.16 4.47
C PRO A 67 3.48 -26.78 3.67
#